data_AF-A0A928NWS7-F1
#
_entry.id   AF-A0A928NWS7-F1
#
_cell.length_a   1.000
_cell.length_b   1.000
_cell.length_c   1.000
_cell.angle_alpha   90.00
_cell.angle_beta   90.00
_cell.angle_gamma   90.00
#
_symmetry.space_group_name_H-M   'P 1'
#
loop_
_entity.id
_entity.type
_entity.pdbx_description
1 polymer ?
#
loop_
_entity_poly.entity_id
_entity_poly.type
_entity_poly.pdbx_seq_one_letter_code
_entity_poly.pdbx_strand_id
1 'polypeptide(L)'
;MKACLARIKERPILIVFILFSTLFFCAAEQFNPIIREYGSMSKLLEGDGYVDLLSDFAHWLATHVSSPLVVLITVVVAIVFLFAVSAVIGIFFSGYSHVLYLSLIDHAPKKGEFKVGINKNFLKVTLYFTCTFIFSILFVVLAAYSLIPAAMTIKQLLAAGDTSVIVRLVFLCILTAVVLFFATVFFAMYLSFVLPGLIGFKRGGVGVSIKMVNGYCWYLIPRTLAYLLVMAGIIVLMLLLGYGEATGISAVIFLALNTILKFFANFIYIYYVFSTFIAMKEDMFAAE
;
A
#
# COMPACT_ATOMS: atom_id res chain seq x y z
N MET A 1 2.91 23.36 -3.60
CA MET A 1 3.44 23.18 -2.23
C MET A 1 3.12 24.34 -1.29
N LYS A 2 3.36 25.61 -1.66
CA LYS A 2 3.04 26.78 -0.82
C LYS A 2 1.55 26.91 -0.42
N ALA A 3 0.63 26.73 -1.38
CA ALA A 3 -0.82 26.74 -1.09
C ALA A 3 -1.27 25.57 -0.19
N CYS A 4 -0.66 24.39 -0.38
CA CYS A 4 -0.87 23.20 0.46
C CYS A 4 -0.42 23.46 1.91
N LEU A 5 0.80 23.98 2.11
CA LEU A 5 1.31 24.32 3.43
C LEU A 5 0.51 25.44 4.12
N ALA A 6 -0.02 26.41 3.37
CA ALA A 6 -0.87 27.47 3.90
C ALA A 6 -2.19 26.93 4.44
N ARG A 7 -2.89 26.07 3.67
CA ARG A 7 -4.15 25.42 4.10
C ARG A 7 -3.94 24.48 5.29
N ILE A 8 -2.73 23.92 5.43
CA ILE A 8 -2.39 22.98 6.51
C ILE A 8 -1.93 23.67 7.79
N LYS A 9 -1.39 24.89 7.72
CA LYS A 9 -1.11 25.71 8.92
C LYS A 9 -2.35 25.93 9.78
N GLU A 10 -3.53 25.98 9.17
CA GLU A 10 -4.81 26.15 9.87
C GLU A 10 -5.31 24.86 10.51
N ARG A 11 -4.76 23.68 10.13
CA ARG A 11 -5.22 22.35 10.55
C ARG A 11 -4.01 21.44 10.88
N PRO A 12 -3.27 21.73 11.97
CA PRO A 12 -2.04 21.01 12.33
C PRO A 12 -2.25 19.51 12.58
N ILE A 13 -3.49 19.11 12.94
CA ILE A 13 -3.86 17.71 13.14
C ILE A 13 -3.55 16.84 11.92
N LEU A 14 -3.57 17.38 10.70
CA LEU A 14 -3.28 16.63 9.48
C LEU A 14 -1.80 16.18 9.42
N ILE A 15 -0.87 17.06 9.80
CA ILE A 15 0.57 16.75 9.85
C ILE A 15 0.86 15.80 10.99
N VAL A 16 0.33 16.11 12.18
CA VAL A 16 0.58 15.30 13.39
C VAL A 16 0.08 13.86 13.15
N PHE A 17 -1.13 13.71 12.62
CA PHE A 17 -1.71 12.40 12.36
C PHE A 17 -0.88 11.57 11.38
N ILE A 18 -0.48 12.14 10.25
CA ILE A 18 0.27 11.38 9.24
C ILE A 18 1.69 11.06 9.70
N LEU A 19 2.31 11.92 10.50
CA LEU A 19 3.60 11.65 11.14
C LEU A 19 3.49 10.49 12.12
N PHE A 20 2.52 10.53 13.05
CA PHE A 20 2.33 9.47 14.04
C PHE A 20 1.94 8.14 13.41
N SER A 21 1.05 8.14 12.41
CA SER A 21 0.69 6.91 11.70
C SER A 21 1.86 6.34 10.92
N THR A 22 2.64 7.18 10.23
CA THR A 22 3.85 6.72 9.53
C THR A 22 4.86 6.13 10.53
N LEU A 23 5.11 6.81 11.65
CA LEU A 23 6.02 6.32 12.69
C LEU A 23 5.54 4.97 13.24
N PHE A 24 4.23 4.81 13.50
CA PHE A 24 3.66 3.56 13.98
C PHE A 24 3.87 2.41 12.98
N PHE A 25 3.60 2.64 11.69
CA PHE A 25 3.81 1.62 10.66
C PHE A 25 5.29 1.30 10.46
N CYS A 26 6.18 2.28 10.46
CA CYS A 26 7.63 2.05 10.39
C CYS A 26 8.13 1.29 11.62
N ALA A 27 7.63 1.60 12.82
CA ALA A 27 7.99 0.85 14.03
C ALA A 27 7.49 -0.61 13.93
N ALA A 28 6.25 -0.81 13.49
CA ALA A 28 5.71 -2.16 13.26
C ALA A 28 6.53 -2.94 12.21
N GLU A 29 7.03 -2.26 11.18
CA GLU A 29 7.92 -2.83 10.16
C GLU A 29 9.29 -3.21 10.74
N GLN A 30 9.97 -2.29 11.44
CA GLN A 30 11.28 -2.51 12.05
C GLN A 30 11.30 -3.69 13.03
N PHE A 31 10.23 -3.84 13.81
CA PHE A 31 10.12 -4.89 14.84
C PHE A 31 9.37 -6.13 14.35
N ASN A 32 9.02 -6.21 13.07
CA ASN A 32 8.38 -7.39 12.50
C ASN A 32 9.39 -8.55 12.40
N PRO A 33 9.13 -9.71 13.02
CA PRO A 33 10.00 -10.88 12.95
C PRO A 33 10.34 -11.30 11.51
N ILE A 34 9.37 -11.21 10.59
CA ILE A 34 9.54 -11.59 9.18
C ILE A 34 10.56 -10.67 8.50
N ILE A 35 10.49 -9.36 8.77
CA ILE A 35 11.43 -8.38 8.20
C ILE A 35 12.80 -8.51 8.88
N ARG A 36 12.86 -8.90 10.14
CA ARG A 36 14.13 -9.19 10.81
C ARG A 36 14.82 -10.43 10.25
N GLU A 37 14.05 -11.44 9.86
CA GLU A 37 14.57 -12.69 9.33
C GLU A 37 14.99 -12.56 7.87
N TYR A 38 14.17 -11.91 7.04
CA TYR A 38 14.31 -11.83 5.59
C TYR A 38 14.58 -10.42 5.02
N GLY A 39 14.62 -9.38 5.86
CA GLY A 39 14.72 -7.97 5.45
C GLY A 39 16.14 -7.45 5.27
N SER A 40 17.10 -8.30 4.89
CA SER A 40 18.38 -7.84 4.38
C SER A 40 18.55 -8.25 2.93
N MET A 41 19.07 -7.32 2.11
CA MET A 41 19.26 -7.55 0.68
C MET A 41 20.25 -8.69 0.43
N SER A 42 21.25 -8.86 1.31
CA SER A 42 22.21 -9.97 1.26
C SER A 42 21.52 -11.33 1.40
N LYS A 43 20.61 -11.50 2.36
CA LYS A 43 19.87 -12.76 2.54
C LYS A 43 18.89 -13.07 1.42
N LEU A 44 18.30 -12.05 0.80
CA LEU A 44 17.41 -12.23 -0.35
C LEU A 44 18.16 -12.60 -1.65
N LEU A 45 19.42 -12.18 -1.76
CA LEU A 45 20.26 -12.39 -2.95
C LEU A 45 21.22 -13.60 -2.81
N GLU A 46 21.41 -14.15 -1.61
CA GLU A 46 22.26 -15.33 -1.41
C GLU A 46 21.56 -16.62 -1.87
N GLY A 47 22.16 -17.28 -2.87
CA GLY A 47 21.83 -18.64 -3.29
C GLY A 47 20.39 -18.83 -3.80
N ASP A 48 19.71 -19.87 -3.28
CA ASP A 48 18.32 -20.22 -3.60
C ASP A 48 17.29 -19.51 -2.69
N GLY A 49 17.72 -18.56 -1.85
CA GLY A 49 16.93 -18.03 -0.72
C GLY A 49 15.50 -17.58 -1.01
N TYR A 50 15.21 -16.97 -2.16
CA TYR A 50 13.83 -16.62 -2.54
C TYR A 50 12.98 -17.86 -2.87
N VAL A 51 13.57 -18.85 -3.55
CA VAL A 51 12.90 -20.12 -3.89
C VAL A 51 12.73 -20.97 -2.64
N ASP A 52 13.70 -20.98 -1.75
CA ASP A 52 13.63 -21.66 -0.46
C ASP A 52 12.54 -21.04 0.42
N LEU A 53 12.45 -19.71 0.49
CA LEU A 53 11.40 -19.00 1.23
C LEU A 53 10.00 -19.34 0.70
N LEU A 54 9.85 -19.40 -0.63
CA LEU A 54 8.60 -19.84 -1.26
C LEU A 54 8.29 -21.32 -0.98
N SER A 55 9.31 -22.18 -0.99
CA SER A 55 9.19 -23.61 -0.67
C SER A 55 8.79 -23.81 0.79
N ASP A 56 9.43 -23.11 1.72
CA ASP A 56 9.13 -23.13 3.15
C ASP A 56 7.72 -22.62 3.42
N PHE A 57 7.30 -21.54 2.76
CA PHE A 57 5.94 -21.03 2.86
C PHE A 57 4.91 -22.03 2.31
N ALA A 58 5.20 -22.67 1.16
CA ALA A 58 4.35 -23.70 0.59
C ALA A 58 4.26 -24.94 1.49
N HIS A 59 5.37 -25.33 2.11
CA HIS A 59 5.43 -26.47 3.03
C HIS A 59 4.70 -26.14 4.36
N TRP A 60 4.81 -24.91 4.84
CA TRP A 60 4.04 -24.40 5.98
C TRP A 60 2.54 -24.43 5.69
N LEU A 61 2.11 -23.98 4.50
CA LEU A 61 0.72 -24.09 4.07
C LEU A 61 0.26 -25.55 4.00
N ALA A 62 1.03 -26.42 3.35
CA ALA A 62 0.68 -27.83 3.20
C ALA A 62 0.50 -28.56 4.55
N THR A 63 1.31 -28.22 5.55
CA THR A 63 1.24 -28.82 6.89
C THR A 63 0.05 -28.32 7.71
N HIS A 64 -0.36 -27.05 7.54
CA HIS A 64 -1.47 -26.45 8.28
C HIS A 64 -2.84 -26.57 7.59
N VAL A 65 -2.88 -26.96 6.31
CA VAL A 65 -4.09 -27.14 5.49
C VAL A 65 -4.58 -28.60 5.51
N SER A 66 -4.17 -29.39 6.50
CA SER A 66 -4.44 -30.84 6.59
C SER A 66 -5.91 -31.21 6.83
N SER A 67 -6.77 -30.27 7.23
CA SER A 67 -8.22 -30.50 7.38
C SER A 67 -9.05 -29.32 6.84
N PRO A 68 -10.06 -29.56 5.98
CA PRO A 68 -10.94 -28.50 5.46
C PRO A 68 -11.61 -27.67 6.56
N LEU A 69 -11.93 -28.28 7.71
CA LEU A 69 -12.56 -27.60 8.84
C LEU A 69 -11.58 -26.65 9.54
N VAL A 70 -10.32 -27.06 9.71
CA VAL A 70 -9.27 -26.23 10.31
C VAL A 70 -8.97 -25.02 9.42
N VAL A 71 -8.96 -25.21 8.09
CA VAL A 71 -8.81 -24.13 7.12
C VAL A 71 -9.95 -23.12 7.23
N LEU A 72 -11.20 -23.60 7.26
CA LEU A 72 -12.36 -22.74 7.38
C LEU A 72 -12.32 -21.90 8.67
N ILE A 73 -12.03 -22.52 9.81
CA ILE A 73 -11.91 -21.83 11.10
C ILE A 73 -10.80 -20.78 11.04
N THR A 74 -9.63 -21.13 10.50
CA THR A 74 -8.48 -20.22 10.39
C THR A 74 -8.81 -19.00 9.52
N VAL A 75 -9.48 -19.20 8.39
CA VAL A 75 -9.91 -18.11 7.50
C VAL A 75 -10.91 -17.20 8.19
N VAL A 76 -11.91 -17.76 8.88
CA VAL A 76 -12.91 -16.95 9.60
C VAL A 76 -12.25 -16.14 10.72
N VAL A 77 -11.38 -16.76 11.53
CA VAL A 77 -10.64 -16.06 12.59
C VAL A 77 -9.77 -14.95 12.01
N ALA A 78 -9.07 -15.20 10.90
CA ALA A 78 -8.26 -14.20 10.22
C ALA A 78 -9.10 -13.01 9.70
N ILE A 79 -10.27 -13.26 9.11
CA ILE A 79 -11.17 -12.21 8.64
C ILE A 79 -11.69 -11.36 9.81
N VAL A 80 -12.10 -12.00 10.91
CA VAL A 80 -12.56 -11.28 12.11
C VAL A 80 -11.44 -10.43 12.71
N PHE A 81 -10.23 -10.98 12.80
CA PHE A 81 -9.05 -10.25 13.26
C PHE A 81 -8.73 -9.05 12.35
N LEU A 82 -8.71 -9.26 11.03
CA LEU A 82 -8.52 -8.19 10.05
C LEU A 82 -9.58 -7.11 10.17
N PHE A 83 -10.85 -7.48 10.38
CA PHE A 83 -11.92 -6.52 10.59
C PHE A 83 -11.72 -5.70 11.87
N ALA A 84 -11.29 -6.34 12.97
CA ALA A 84 -11.01 -5.67 14.23
C ALA A 84 -9.86 -4.66 14.10
N VAL A 85 -8.74 -5.05 13.48
CA VAL A 85 -7.61 -4.15 13.17
C VAL A 85 -8.06 -3.01 12.26
N SER A 86 -8.85 -3.33 11.22
CA SER A 86 -9.41 -2.34 10.30
C SER A 86 -10.35 -1.36 10.98
N ALA A 87 -11.09 -1.80 12.01
CA ALA A 87 -11.95 -0.92 12.80
C ALA A 87 -11.12 0.08 13.60
N VAL A 88 -10.06 -0.37 14.27
CA VAL A 88 -9.14 0.53 14.99
C VAL A 88 -8.57 1.58 14.05
N ILE A 89 -8.02 1.16 12.91
CA ILE A 89 -7.48 2.07 11.88
C ILE A 89 -8.59 2.98 11.31
N GLY A 90 -9.79 2.42 11.11
CA GLY A 90 -10.96 3.11 10.57
C GLY A 90 -11.43 4.28 11.43
N ILE A 91 -11.34 4.20 12.76
CA ILE A 91 -11.63 5.34 13.66
C ILE A 91 -10.69 6.51 13.32
N PHE A 92 -9.39 6.24 13.30
CA PHE A 92 -8.37 7.27 13.08
C PHE A 92 -8.46 7.89 11.68
N PHE A 93 -8.55 7.04 10.65
CA PHE A 93 -8.56 7.51 9.26
C PHE A 93 -9.90 8.13 8.84
N SER A 94 -11.04 7.74 9.43
CA SER A 94 -12.32 8.38 9.12
C SER A 94 -12.37 9.85 9.54
N GLY A 95 -11.83 10.17 10.72
CA GLY A 95 -11.66 11.55 11.16
C GLY A 95 -10.64 12.31 10.32
N TYR A 96 -9.48 11.71 10.06
CA TYR A 96 -8.40 12.32 9.28
C TYR A 96 -8.84 12.65 7.85
N SER A 97 -9.38 11.68 7.11
CA SER A 97 -9.81 11.87 5.73
C SER A 97 -10.95 12.87 5.59
N HIS A 98 -11.81 12.99 6.61
CA HIS A 98 -12.86 14.00 6.62
C HIS A 98 -12.30 15.41 6.79
N VAL A 99 -11.40 15.62 7.76
CA VAL A 99 -10.73 16.92 7.99
C VAL A 99 -9.90 17.32 6.76
N LEU A 100 -9.21 16.36 6.14
CA LEU A 100 -8.45 16.59 4.92
C LEU A 100 -9.36 17.01 3.76
N TYR A 101 -10.46 16.29 3.53
CA TYR A 101 -11.42 16.63 2.49
C TYR A 101 -11.99 18.04 2.69
N LEU A 102 -12.42 18.39 3.90
CA LEU A 102 -12.94 19.73 4.22
C LEU A 102 -11.90 20.83 4.02
N SER A 103 -10.63 20.57 4.33
CA SER A 103 -9.55 21.53 4.14
C SER A 103 -9.26 21.85 2.67
N LEU A 104 -9.57 20.92 1.77
CA LEU A 104 -9.30 21.07 0.35
C LEU A 104 -10.43 21.80 -0.39
N ILE A 105 -11.66 21.74 0.12
CA ILE A 105 -12.81 22.50 -0.38
C ILE A 105 -12.97 23.87 0.32
N ASP A 106 -11.90 24.37 0.94
CA ASP A 106 -11.84 25.67 1.63
C ASP A 106 -12.93 25.89 2.71
N HIS A 107 -13.37 24.81 3.36
CA HIS A 107 -14.32 24.91 4.46
C HIS A 107 -13.64 25.46 5.72
N ALA A 108 -14.19 26.53 6.28
CA ALA A 108 -13.69 27.18 7.50
C ALA A 108 -13.55 26.18 8.67
N PRO A 109 -12.43 26.20 9.42
CA PRO A 109 -12.17 25.23 10.48
C PRO A 109 -13.15 25.37 11.65
N LYS A 110 -13.83 24.27 11.99
CA LYS A 110 -14.72 24.17 13.15
C LYS A 110 -14.20 23.14 14.16
N LYS A 111 -14.45 23.40 15.45
CA LYS A 111 -14.12 22.45 16.53
C LYS A 111 -14.98 21.18 16.36
N GLY A 112 -14.37 20.02 16.54
CA GLY A 112 -15.07 18.72 16.54
C GLY A 112 -15.25 18.07 15.16
N GLU A 113 -14.74 18.65 14.07
CA GLU A 113 -14.85 18.06 12.72
C GLU A 113 -14.29 16.64 12.63
N PHE A 114 -13.21 16.34 13.36
CA PHE A 114 -12.65 14.99 13.42
C PHE A 114 -13.67 13.96 13.94
N LYS A 115 -14.37 14.30 15.04
CA LYS A 115 -15.42 13.44 15.63
C LYS A 115 -16.62 13.30 14.70
N VAL A 116 -17.00 14.37 13.99
CA VAL A 116 -18.05 14.33 12.96
C VAL A 116 -17.66 13.36 11.84
N GLY A 117 -16.39 13.41 11.40
CA GLY A 117 -15.84 12.50 10.40
C GLY A 117 -15.94 11.03 10.82
N ILE A 118 -15.60 10.72 12.08
CA ILE A 118 -15.75 9.38 12.66
C ILE A 118 -17.20 8.93 12.59
N ASN A 119 -18.10 9.68 13.22
CA ASN A 119 -19.50 9.28 13.34
C ASN A 119 -20.17 9.06 11.96
N LYS A 120 -19.75 9.81 10.94
CA LYS A 120 -20.34 9.74 9.60
C LYS A 120 -19.74 8.61 8.75
N ASN A 121 -18.44 8.36 8.85
CA ASN A 121 -17.71 7.55 7.86
C ASN A 121 -17.05 6.30 8.45
N PHE A 122 -17.08 6.08 9.77
CA PHE A 122 -16.38 4.99 10.44
C PHE A 122 -16.60 3.62 9.79
N LEU A 123 -17.85 3.20 9.60
CA LEU A 123 -18.13 1.88 9.02
C LEU A 123 -17.64 1.76 7.57
N LYS A 124 -17.81 2.81 6.76
CA LYS A 124 -17.35 2.83 5.37
C LYS A 124 -15.83 2.69 5.28
N VAL A 125 -15.11 3.43 6.12
CA VAL A 125 -13.65 3.43 6.15
C VAL A 125 -13.12 2.12 6.73
N THR A 126 -13.78 1.55 7.74
CA THR A 126 -13.46 0.23 8.29
C THR A 126 -13.58 -0.87 7.24
N LEU A 127 -14.71 -0.90 6.51
CA LEU A 127 -14.91 -1.85 5.41
C LEU A 127 -13.88 -1.63 4.29
N TYR A 128 -13.55 -0.38 3.98
CA TYR A 128 -12.48 -0.06 3.03
C TYR A 128 -11.14 -0.67 3.45
N PHE A 129 -10.69 -0.48 4.70
CA PHE A 129 -9.42 -1.07 5.17
C PHE A 129 -9.48 -2.59 5.19
N THR A 130 -10.61 -3.17 5.60
CA THR A 130 -10.80 -4.63 5.61
C THR A 130 -10.64 -5.20 4.19
N CYS A 131 -11.35 -4.64 3.21
CA CYS A 131 -11.23 -5.05 1.81
C CYS A 131 -9.84 -4.76 1.25
N THR A 132 -9.23 -3.63 1.61
CA THR A 132 -7.88 -3.26 1.19
C THR A 132 -6.85 -4.29 1.67
N PHE A 133 -6.91 -4.72 2.93
CA PHE A 133 -6.00 -5.75 3.44
C PHE A 133 -6.23 -7.09 2.74
N ILE A 134 -7.49 -7.53 2.59
CA ILE A 134 -7.80 -8.79 1.88
C ILE A 134 -7.27 -8.74 0.45
N PHE A 135 -7.58 -7.69 -0.31
CA PHE A 135 -7.13 -7.55 -1.68
C PHE A 135 -5.61 -7.38 -1.78
N SER A 136 -4.96 -6.77 -0.79
CA SER A 136 -3.49 -6.64 -0.76
C SER A 136 -2.82 -8.00 -0.51
N ILE A 137 -3.34 -8.81 0.43
CA ILE A 137 -2.85 -10.17 0.67
C ILE A 137 -3.00 -11.01 -0.59
N LEU A 138 -4.20 -11.01 -1.20
CA LEU A 138 -4.44 -11.74 -2.44
C LEU A 138 -3.53 -11.25 -3.58
N PHE A 139 -3.35 -9.94 -3.72
CA PHE A 139 -2.48 -9.36 -4.73
C PHE A 139 -1.02 -9.79 -4.54
N VAL A 140 -0.50 -9.75 -3.32
CA VAL A 140 0.87 -10.18 -3.01
C VAL A 140 1.06 -11.68 -3.30
N VAL A 141 0.12 -12.54 -2.91
CA VAL A 141 0.19 -13.98 -3.21
C VAL A 141 0.17 -14.24 -4.73
N LEU A 142 -0.72 -13.58 -5.46
CA LEU A 142 -0.80 -13.71 -6.92
C LEU A 142 0.44 -13.16 -7.62
N ALA A 143 1.01 -12.05 -7.12
CA ALA A 143 2.24 -11.47 -7.65
C ALA A 143 3.45 -12.36 -7.35
N ALA A 144 3.56 -12.94 -6.15
CA ALA A 144 4.61 -13.89 -5.82
C ALA A 144 4.53 -15.15 -6.69
N TYR A 145 3.32 -15.67 -6.91
CA TYR A 145 3.10 -16.83 -7.76
C TYR A 145 3.45 -16.57 -9.23
N SER A 146 3.12 -15.39 -9.77
CA SER A 146 3.46 -15.05 -11.15
C SER A 146 4.96 -14.80 -11.37
N LEU A 147 5.74 -14.55 -10.31
CA LEU A 147 7.20 -14.47 -10.37
C LEU A 147 7.88 -15.84 -10.46
N ILE A 148 7.22 -16.95 -10.08
CA ILE A 148 7.81 -18.29 -10.06
C ILE A 148 8.33 -18.72 -11.45
N PRO A 149 7.53 -18.65 -12.53
CA PRO A 149 7.99 -19.04 -13.86
C PRO A 149 9.18 -18.19 -14.33
N ALA A 150 9.17 -16.89 -14.04
CA ALA A 150 10.25 -15.97 -14.41
C ALA A 150 11.55 -16.27 -13.62
N ALA A 151 11.46 -16.54 -12.32
CA ALA A 151 12.62 -16.89 -11.50
C ALA A 151 13.25 -18.22 -11.92
N MET A 152 12.44 -19.26 -12.16
CA MET A 152 12.93 -20.56 -12.65
C MET A 152 13.60 -20.43 -14.02
N THR A 153 13.03 -19.61 -14.89
CA THR A 153 13.55 -19.30 -16.22
C THR A 153 14.95 -18.66 -16.16
N ILE A 154 15.16 -17.68 -15.27
CA ILE A 154 16.46 -17.03 -15.09
C ILE A 154 17.52 -18.03 -14.60
N LYS A 155 17.17 -18.92 -13.67
CA LYS A 155 18.10 -19.97 -13.21
C LYS A 155 18.50 -20.91 -14.35
N GLN A 156 17.55 -21.35 -15.18
CA GLN A 156 17.83 -22.20 -16.34
C GLN A 156 18.70 -21.49 -17.38
N LEU A 157 18.47 -20.20 -17.62
CA LEU A 157 19.29 -19.39 -18.52
C LEU A 157 20.75 -19.31 -18.07
N LEU A 158 20.99 -19.13 -16.77
CA LEU A 158 22.34 -19.07 -16.20
C LEU A 158 23.04 -20.45 -16.19
N ALA A 159 22.27 -21.55 -16.11
CA ALA A 159 22.81 -22.90 -16.00
C ALA A 159 23.02 -23.62 -17.35
N ALA A 160 22.15 -23.40 -18.35
CA ALA A 160 22.03 -24.32 -19.49
C ALA A 160 22.67 -23.84 -20.82
N GLY A 161 23.01 -22.55 -20.99
CA GLY A 161 23.75 -22.06 -22.17
C GLY A 161 23.07 -22.26 -23.55
N ASP A 162 21.88 -22.86 -23.61
CA ASP A 162 21.18 -23.17 -24.86
C ASP A 162 20.51 -21.92 -25.46
N THR A 163 21.15 -21.38 -26.49
CA THR A 163 20.78 -20.12 -27.17
C THR A 163 19.42 -20.15 -27.85
N SER A 164 18.89 -21.34 -28.16
CA SER A 164 17.59 -21.50 -28.85
C SER A 164 16.39 -21.19 -27.95
N VAL A 165 16.55 -21.33 -26.64
CA VAL A 165 15.49 -21.15 -25.63
C VAL A 165 15.51 -19.73 -25.04
N ILE A 166 16.64 -19.02 -25.13
CA ILE A 166 16.87 -17.69 -24.54
C ILE A 166 15.82 -16.66 -24.96
N VAL A 167 15.47 -16.60 -26.25
CA VAL A 167 14.52 -15.60 -26.75
C VAL A 167 13.13 -15.78 -26.12
N ARG A 168 12.66 -17.03 -25.99
CA ARG A 168 11.36 -17.34 -25.37
C ARG A 168 11.35 -17.01 -23.87
N LEU A 169 12.47 -17.29 -23.20
CA LEU A 169 12.67 -17.05 -21.77
C LEU A 169 12.74 -15.56 -21.44
N VAL A 170 13.51 -14.78 -22.21
CA VAL A 170 13.57 -13.32 -22.07
C VAL A 170 12.22 -12.68 -22.33
N PHE A 171 11.49 -13.14 -23.35
CA PHE A 171 10.14 -12.64 -23.63
C PHE A 171 9.17 -12.89 -22.47
N LEU A 172 9.20 -14.09 -21.86
CA LEU A 172 8.37 -14.41 -20.69
C LEU A 172 8.70 -13.50 -19.49
N CYS A 173 9.97 -13.23 -19.24
CA CYS A 173 10.40 -12.32 -18.18
C CYS A 173 9.92 -10.88 -18.42
N ILE A 174 10.06 -10.36 -19.65
CA ILE A 174 9.58 -9.02 -20.02
C ILE A 174 8.06 -8.95 -19.86
N LEU A 175 7.33 -9.94 -20.36
CA LEU A 175 5.87 -9.98 -20.26
C LEU A 175 5.42 -9.99 -18.79
N THR A 176 6.05 -10.82 -17.96
CA THR A 176 5.76 -10.90 -16.52
C THR A 176 6.03 -9.56 -15.83
N ALA A 177 7.17 -8.93 -16.13
CA ALA A 177 7.52 -7.62 -15.59
C ALA A 177 6.51 -6.54 -15.99
N VAL A 178 6.10 -6.50 -17.26
CA VAL A 178 5.10 -5.54 -17.77
C VAL A 178 3.74 -5.75 -17.11
N VAL A 179 3.28 -7.00 -17.00
CA VAL A 179 1.98 -7.31 -16.36
C VAL A 179 2.00 -6.93 -14.89
N LEU A 180 3.04 -7.31 -14.15
CA LEU A 180 3.18 -6.97 -12.73
C LEU A 180 3.30 -5.46 -12.52
N PHE A 181 4.01 -4.76 -13.40
CA PHE A 181 4.12 -3.31 -13.39
C PHE A 181 2.74 -2.66 -13.51
N PHE A 182 1.97 -2.99 -14.55
CA PHE A 182 0.63 -2.41 -14.73
C PHE A 182 -0.32 -2.83 -13.61
N ALA A 183 -0.31 -4.10 -13.21
CA ALA A 183 -1.15 -4.60 -12.13
C ALA A 183 -0.89 -3.84 -10.82
N THR A 184 0.37 -3.57 -10.48
CA THR A 184 0.75 -2.83 -9.27
C THR A 184 0.31 -1.37 -9.33
N VAL A 185 0.54 -0.70 -10.47
CA VAL A 185 0.14 0.70 -10.66
C VAL A 185 -1.38 0.84 -10.58
N PHE A 186 -2.13 -0.02 -11.28
CA PHE A 186 -3.58 -0.01 -11.23
C PHE A 186 -4.10 -0.32 -9.83
N PHE A 187 -3.57 -1.36 -9.18
CA PHE A 187 -3.96 -1.73 -7.81
C PHE A 187 -3.80 -0.56 -6.84
N ALA A 188 -2.63 0.08 -6.81
CA ALA A 188 -2.37 1.23 -5.96
C ALA A 188 -3.28 2.43 -6.30
N MET A 189 -3.48 2.71 -7.58
CA MET A 189 -4.31 3.81 -8.05
C MET A 189 -5.77 3.62 -7.64
N TYR A 190 -6.40 2.50 -7.96
CA TYR A 190 -7.82 2.28 -7.66
C TYR A 190 -8.09 2.34 -6.15
N LEU A 191 -7.28 1.68 -5.33
CA LEU A 191 -7.48 1.71 -3.88
C LEU A 191 -7.32 3.12 -3.31
N SER A 192 -6.30 3.86 -3.74
CA SER A 192 -6.03 5.21 -3.24
C SER A 192 -7.20 6.17 -3.45
N PHE A 193 -7.88 6.10 -4.60
CA PHE A 193 -8.99 7.00 -4.93
C PHE A 193 -10.34 6.56 -4.34
N VAL A 194 -10.48 5.35 -3.80
CA VAL A 194 -11.71 4.91 -3.14
C VAL A 194 -11.93 5.68 -1.82
N LEU A 195 -10.87 5.90 -1.04
CA LEU A 195 -10.98 6.60 0.24
C LEU A 195 -11.58 8.01 0.13
N PRO A 196 -11.08 8.92 -0.73
CA PRO A 196 -11.71 10.24 -0.89
C PRO A 196 -13.14 10.15 -1.44
N GLY A 197 -13.49 9.15 -2.26
CA GLY A 197 -14.86 8.96 -2.73
C GLY A 197 -15.85 8.51 -1.67
N LEU A 198 -15.41 7.69 -0.72
CA LEU A 198 -16.22 7.32 0.45
C LEU A 198 -16.57 8.51 1.34
N ILE A 199 -15.67 9.50 1.40
CA ILE A 199 -15.86 10.73 2.17
C ILE A 199 -16.69 11.76 1.40
N GLY A 200 -16.39 11.94 0.11
CA GLY A 200 -16.98 12.97 -0.75
C GLY A 200 -18.42 12.69 -1.19
N PHE A 201 -18.87 11.44 -1.12
CA PHE A 201 -20.22 11.03 -1.53
C PHE A 201 -20.99 10.29 -0.42
N LYS A 202 -22.28 10.61 -0.26
CA LYS A 202 -23.15 9.97 0.75
C LYS A 202 -23.39 8.48 0.44
N ARG A 203 -23.64 8.14 -0.83
CA ARG A 203 -23.87 6.77 -1.33
C ARG A 203 -23.09 6.56 -2.63
N GLY A 204 -22.72 5.32 -2.93
CA GLY A 204 -22.06 4.96 -4.20
C GLY A 204 -20.62 5.46 -4.38
N GLY A 205 -19.96 5.95 -3.32
CA GLY A 205 -18.64 6.58 -3.41
C GLY A 205 -17.57 5.71 -4.08
N VAL A 206 -17.59 4.39 -3.84
CA VAL A 206 -16.67 3.43 -4.50
C VAL A 206 -16.85 3.41 -6.02
N GLY A 207 -18.09 3.27 -6.49
CA GLY A 207 -18.39 3.22 -7.93
C GLY A 207 -18.04 4.53 -8.64
N VAL A 208 -18.29 5.66 -7.97
CA VAL A 208 -17.91 6.98 -8.49
C VAL A 208 -16.39 7.13 -8.58
N SER A 209 -15.64 6.72 -7.54
CA SER A 209 -14.18 6.71 -7.57
C SER A 209 -13.63 5.87 -8.71
N ILE A 210 -14.17 4.67 -8.94
CA ILE A 210 -13.75 3.80 -10.05
C ILE A 210 -14.03 4.48 -11.39
N LYS A 211 -15.22 5.08 -11.56
CA LYS A 211 -15.57 5.80 -12.79
C LYS A 211 -14.62 6.98 -13.06
N MET A 212 -14.24 7.72 -12.01
CA MET A 212 -13.27 8.81 -12.10
C MET A 212 -11.88 8.29 -12.49
N VAL A 213 -11.38 7.25 -11.82
CA VAL A 213 -10.08 6.66 -12.14
C VAL A 213 -10.06 6.15 -13.59
N ASN A 214 -11.15 5.55 -14.07
CA ASN A 214 -11.27 5.11 -15.46
C ASN A 214 -11.22 6.29 -16.45
N GLY A 215 -11.89 7.40 -16.13
CA GLY A 215 -11.93 8.58 -17.00
C GLY A 215 -10.57 9.28 -17.13
N TYR A 216 -9.77 9.31 -16.05
CA TYR A 216 -8.48 10.01 -16.01
C TYR A 216 -7.27 9.05 -15.90
N CYS A 217 -7.43 7.77 -16.24
CA CYS A 217 -6.45 6.73 -15.94
C CYS A 217 -5.03 7.08 -16.44
N TRP A 218 -4.91 7.53 -17.69
CA TRP A 218 -3.64 7.90 -18.31
C TRP A 218 -2.95 9.08 -17.64
N TYR A 219 -3.72 10.02 -17.08
CA TYR A 219 -3.20 11.14 -16.32
C TYR A 219 -2.73 10.74 -14.92
N LEU A 220 -3.38 9.74 -14.31
CA LEU A 220 -3.10 9.28 -12.96
C LEU A 220 -1.93 8.28 -12.88
N ILE A 221 -1.72 7.47 -13.93
CA ILE A 221 -0.65 6.47 -14.04
C ILE A 221 0.74 7.03 -13.72
N PRO A 222 1.26 8.07 -14.41
CA PRO A 222 2.65 8.50 -14.23
C PRO A 222 2.93 9.01 -12.81
N ARG A 223 1.94 9.64 -12.15
CA ARG A 223 2.10 10.13 -10.78
C ARG A 223 2.01 9.02 -9.75
N THR A 224 1.11 8.05 -9.96
CA THR A 224 1.04 6.86 -9.11
C THR A 224 2.31 6.03 -9.25
N LEU A 225 2.82 5.88 -10.48
CA LEU A 225 4.11 5.23 -10.72
C LEU A 225 5.26 5.96 -10.03
N ALA A 226 5.35 7.28 -10.15
CA ALA A 226 6.38 8.06 -9.47
C ALA A 226 6.36 7.83 -7.95
N TYR A 227 5.17 7.81 -7.33
CA TYR A 227 5.02 7.46 -5.91
C TYR A 227 5.50 6.03 -5.61
N LEU A 228 5.10 5.04 -6.39
CA LEU A 228 5.52 3.65 -6.21
C LEU A 228 7.05 3.49 -6.36
N LEU A 229 7.68 4.17 -7.32
CA LEU A 229 9.13 4.17 -7.50
C LEU A 229 9.85 4.82 -6.32
N VAL A 230 9.34 5.92 -5.78
CA VAL A 230 9.88 6.55 -4.56
C VAL A 230 9.78 5.59 -3.37
N MET A 231 8.62 4.94 -3.18
CA MET A 231 8.43 3.98 -2.10
C MET A 231 9.34 2.76 -2.25
N ALA A 232 9.47 2.21 -3.47
CA ALA A 232 10.39 1.12 -3.76
C ALA A 232 11.85 1.53 -3.49
N GLY A 233 12.24 2.74 -3.90
CA GLY A 233 13.58 3.28 -3.62
C GLY A 233 13.87 3.43 -2.12
N ILE A 234 12.88 3.88 -1.33
CA ILE A 234 12.99 3.93 0.14
C ILE A 234 13.16 2.53 0.71
N ILE A 235 12.36 1.55 0.26
CA ILE A 235 12.47 0.16 0.71
C ILE A 235 13.86 -0.40 0.41
N VAL A 236 14.34 -0.27 -0.83
CA VAL A 236 15.68 -0.73 -1.23
C VAL A 236 16.77 -0.05 -0.39
N LEU A 237 16.68 1.26 -0.18
CA LEU A 237 17.63 1.99 0.67
C LEU A 237 17.62 1.45 2.11
N MET A 238 16.45 1.21 2.69
CA MET A 238 16.34 0.67 4.05
C MET A 238 16.90 -0.76 4.14
N LEU A 239 16.63 -1.62 3.15
CA LEU A 239 17.19 -2.97 3.08
C LEU A 239 18.72 -2.95 2.96
N LEU A 240 19.30 -2.01 2.20
CA LEU A 240 20.75 -1.82 2.08
C LEU A 240 21.40 -1.36 3.39
N LEU A 241 20.66 -0.60 4.21
CA LEU A 241 21.11 -0.15 5.52
C LEU A 241 20.96 -1.22 6.62
N GLY A 242 20.35 -2.38 6.32
CA GLY A 242 20.08 -3.42 7.31
C GLY A 242 18.91 -3.07 8.25
N TYR A 243 17.90 -2.37 7.72
CA TYR A 243 16.63 -2.13 8.43
C TYR A 243 16.00 -3.46 8.88
N GLY A 244 15.46 -3.52 10.10
CA GLY A 244 15.00 -4.77 10.74
C GLY A 244 16.08 -5.58 11.47
N GLU A 245 17.34 -5.56 11.01
CA GLU A 245 18.46 -6.23 11.70
C GLU A 245 19.21 -5.31 12.67
N ALA A 246 19.17 -4.00 12.42
CA ALA A 246 19.82 -2.99 13.26
C ALA A 246 19.37 -3.05 14.73
N THR A 247 20.32 -2.89 15.66
CA THR A 247 20.08 -2.90 17.11
C THR A 247 20.64 -1.65 17.79
N GLY A 248 20.11 -1.30 18.97
CA GLY A 248 20.58 -0.14 19.72
C GLY A 248 20.35 1.19 18.99
N ILE A 249 21.39 2.03 18.93
CA ILE A 249 21.28 3.40 18.38
C ILE A 249 21.02 3.40 16.86
N SER A 250 21.59 2.46 16.11
CA SER A 250 21.38 2.38 14.66
C SER A 250 19.93 2.07 14.31
N ALA A 251 19.25 1.25 15.11
CA ALA A 251 17.82 0.97 14.96
C ALA A 251 16.97 2.25 15.09
N VAL A 252 17.30 3.11 16.05
CA VAL A 252 16.60 4.39 16.26
C VAL A 252 16.86 5.35 15.09
N ILE A 253 18.11 5.44 14.62
CA ILE A 253 18.48 6.28 13.48
C ILE A 253 17.76 5.82 12.22
N PHE A 254 17.76 4.52 11.91
CA PHE A 254 17.11 3.99 10.72
C PHE A 254 15.59 4.07 10.81
N LEU A 255 15.00 3.87 11.99
CA LEU A 255 13.57 4.12 12.22
C LEU A 255 13.20 5.58 11.95
N ALA A 256 13.98 6.53 12.46
CA ALA A 256 13.76 7.95 12.23
C ALA A 256 13.89 8.29 10.73
N LEU A 257 14.94 7.80 10.08
CA LEU A 257 15.17 8.01 8.64
C LEU A 257 14.03 7.44 7.79
N ASN A 258 13.65 6.18 8.01
CA ASN A 258 12.53 5.53 7.30
C ASN A 258 11.22 6.31 7.51
N THR A 259 10.95 6.72 8.75
CA THR A 259 9.77 7.51 9.11
C THR A 259 9.74 8.84 8.37
N ILE A 260 10.84 9.59 8.35
CA ILE A 260 10.91 10.90 7.68
C ILE A 260 10.68 10.74 6.17
N LEU A 261 11.36 9.78 5.54
CA LEU A 261 11.25 9.54 4.09
C LEU A 261 9.84 9.11 3.69
N LYS A 262 9.28 8.10 4.37
CA LYS A 262 7.91 7.62 4.11
C LYS A 262 6.87 8.68 4.46
N PHE A 263 7.10 9.51 5.47
CA PHE A 263 6.19 10.60 5.84
C PHE A 263 6.03 11.58 4.68
N PHE A 264 7.14 12.09 4.13
CA PHE A 264 7.08 13.03 3.01
C PHE A 264 6.43 12.40 1.77
N ALA A 265 6.82 11.16 1.43
CA ALA A 265 6.26 10.45 0.28
C ALA A 265 4.74 10.25 0.42
N ASN A 266 4.29 9.70 1.56
CA ASN A 266 2.88 9.45 1.83
C ASN A 266 2.06 10.74 1.91
N PHE A 267 2.59 11.77 2.57
CA PHE A 267 1.91 13.04 2.71
C PHE A 267 1.68 13.73 1.36
N ILE A 268 2.71 13.79 0.51
CA ILE A 268 2.59 14.37 -0.84
C ILE A 268 1.58 13.57 -1.66
N TYR A 269 1.64 12.23 -1.60
CA TYR A 269 0.76 11.37 -2.38
C TYR A 269 -0.71 11.43 -1.91
N ILE A 270 -0.96 11.37 -0.61
CA ILE A 270 -2.32 11.49 -0.05
C ILE A 270 -2.94 12.84 -0.39
N TYR A 271 -2.17 13.93 -0.27
CA TYR A 271 -2.64 15.26 -0.67
C TYR A 271 -2.94 15.31 -2.17
N TYR A 272 -2.06 14.76 -3.01
CA TYR A 272 -2.30 14.63 -4.45
C TYR A 272 -3.61 13.89 -4.74
N VAL A 273 -3.79 12.70 -4.17
CA VAL A 273 -4.99 11.88 -4.38
C VAL A 273 -6.26 12.62 -4.00
N PHE A 274 -6.32 13.24 -2.82
CA PHE A 274 -7.52 13.99 -2.40
C PHE A 274 -7.76 15.25 -3.23
N SER A 275 -6.71 16.00 -3.57
CA SER A 275 -6.85 17.23 -4.37
C SER A 275 -7.26 16.93 -5.80
N THR A 276 -6.67 15.91 -6.44
CA THR A 276 -7.07 15.45 -7.77
C THR A 276 -8.47 14.86 -7.76
N PHE A 277 -8.86 14.14 -6.71
CA PHE A 277 -10.24 13.65 -6.57
C PHE A 277 -11.26 14.80 -6.58
N ILE A 278 -10.99 15.89 -5.85
CA ILE A 278 -11.87 17.06 -5.83
C ILE A 278 -11.93 17.72 -7.21
N ALA A 279 -10.79 17.93 -7.86
CA ALA A 279 -10.74 18.50 -9.21
C ALA A 279 -11.51 17.64 -10.24
N MET A 280 -11.34 16.31 -10.21
CA MET A 280 -12.10 15.39 -11.07
C MET A 280 -13.60 15.41 -10.75
N LYS A 281 -13.95 15.59 -9.47
CA LYS A 281 -15.35 15.69 -9.05
C LYS A 281 -16.01 16.94 -9.60
N GLU A 282 -15.31 18.07 -9.52
CA GLU A 282 -15.78 19.32 -10.11
C GLU A 282 -15.94 19.15 -11.63
N ASP A 283 -14.94 18.65 -12.34
CA ASP A 283 -15.02 18.48 -13.81
C ASP A 283 -16.16 17.53 -14.26
N MET A 284 -16.33 16.39 -13.58
CA MET A 284 -17.34 15.38 -13.97
C MET A 284 -18.77 15.69 -13.51
N PHE A 285 -18.94 16.52 -12.46
CA PHE A 285 -20.23 16.78 -11.84
C PHE A 285 -20.58 18.27 -11.73
N ALA A 286 -19.83 19.19 -12.35
CA ALA A 286 -20.14 20.64 -12.38
C ALA A 286 -21.38 21.00 -13.23
N ALA A 287 -22.16 20.02 -13.68
CA ALA A 287 -23.34 20.21 -14.53
C ALA A 287 -24.68 19.99 -13.81
N GLU A 288 -24.74 20.11 -12.48
CA GLU A 288 -26.00 20.17 -11.71
C GLU A 288 -26.07 21.39 -10.79
#